data_AF-A0A5C7F3D2-F1
#
_entry.id   AF-A0A5C7F3D2-F1
#
_cell.length_a   1.000
_cell.length_b   1.000
_cell.length_c   1.000
_cell.angle_alpha   90.00
_cell.angle_beta   90.00
_cell.angle_gamma   90.00
#
_symmetry.space_group_name_H-M   'P 1'
#
loop_
_entity.id
_entity.type
_entity.pdbx_description
1 polymer ?
#
loop_
_entity_poly.entity_id
_entity_poly.type
_entity_poly.pdbx_seq_one_letter_code
_entity_poly.pdbx_strand_id
1 'polypeptide(L)'
;MFSRFIFIIIFAMLLAASVIFYQFYISPHSNRVEDISALVTSGIATILFLSLLFIPKSLTLLKGLILTFLAAVILVGSTFWLIRPYQLIYNDVPERIEFLNEHLEEEHPERSWEIEHSSRDEDPIFTMLVTFEDEPDYEYQYYITRDVKEGEEPVESSGRQEKE
;
A
#
# COMPACT_ATOMS: atom_id res chain seq x y z
N MET A 1 -34.04 -15.12 -13.11
CA MET A 1 -33.69 -14.98 -11.69
C MET A 1 -32.38 -15.70 -11.37
N PHE A 2 -32.23 -16.97 -11.77
CA PHE A 2 -31.02 -17.79 -11.59
C PHE A 2 -29.70 -17.12 -12.03
N SER A 3 -29.66 -16.50 -13.22
CA SER A 3 -28.45 -15.81 -13.70
C SER A 3 -27.97 -14.66 -12.78
N ARG A 4 -28.88 -13.90 -12.15
CA ARG A 4 -28.51 -12.82 -11.22
C ARG A 4 -27.86 -13.38 -9.95
N PHE A 5 -28.36 -14.52 -9.47
CA PHE A 5 -27.84 -15.18 -8.28
C PHE A 5 -26.40 -15.67 -8.49
N ILE A 6 -26.11 -16.24 -9.67
CA ILE A 6 -24.74 -16.62 -10.04
C ILE A 6 -23.80 -15.41 -10.03
N PHE A 7 -24.21 -14.28 -10.62
CA PHE A 7 -23.39 -13.06 -10.61
C PHE A 7 -23.12 -12.54 -9.20
N ILE A 8 -24.11 -12.59 -8.30
CA ILE A 8 -23.93 -12.21 -6.90
C ILE A 8 -22.91 -13.12 -6.22
N ILE A 9 -22.99 -14.43 -6.41
CA ILE A 9 -22.04 -15.38 -5.82
C ILE A 9 -20.62 -15.11 -6.33
N ILE A 10 -20.44 -14.94 -7.65
CA ILE A 10 -19.13 -14.64 -8.25
C ILE A 10 -18.57 -13.34 -7.68
N PHE A 11 -19.37 -12.28 -7.64
CA PHE A 11 -18.94 -10.99 -7.10
C PHE A 11 -18.55 -11.10 -5.63
N ALA A 12 -19.35 -11.80 -4.81
CA ALA A 12 -19.05 -12.01 -3.40
C ALA A 12 -17.74 -12.79 -3.18
N MET A 13 -17.49 -13.82 -3.99
CA MET A 13 -16.23 -14.58 -3.93
C MET A 13 -15.02 -13.71 -4.30
N LEU A 14 -15.13 -12.90 -5.36
CA LEU A 14 -14.05 -12.00 -5.77
C LEU A 14 -13.79 -10.90 -4.73
N LEU A 15 -14.85 -10.34 -4.16
CA LEU A 15 -14.76 -9.35 -3.08
C LEU A 15 -14.09 -9.96 -1.85
N ALA A 16 -14.51 -11.15 -1.43
CA ALA A 16 -13.90 -11.86 -0.30
C ALA A 16 -12.43 -12.17 -0.55
N ALA A 17 -12.07 -12.66 -1.74
CA ALA A 17 -10.68 -12.90 -2.10
C ALA A 17 -9.84 -11.61 -2.06
N SER A 18 -10.39 -10.49 -2.54
CA SER A 18 -9.72 -9.19 -2.51
C SER A 18 -9.52 -8.68 -1.09
N VAL A 19 -10.53 -8.83 -0.21
CA VAL A 19 -10.44 -8.45 1.21
C VAL A 19 -9.40 -9.31 1.93
N ILE A 20 -9.39 -10.62 1.71
CA ILE A 20 -8.40 -11.53 2.30
C ILE A 20 -7.00 -11.13 1.84
N PHE A 21 -6.80 -10.93 0.53
CA PHE A 21 -5.50 -10.49 0.01
C PHE A 21 -5.05 -9.18 0.67
N TYR A 22 -5.94 -8.17 0.74
CA TYR A 22 -5.63 -6.89 1.36
C TYR A 22 -5.24 -7.06 2.83
N GLN A 23 -5.99 -7.84 3.60
CA GLN A 23 -5.73 -8.06 5.03
C GLN A 23 -4.41 -8.78 5.32
N PHE A 24 -3.98 -9.71 4.47
CA PHE A 24 -2.77 -10.49 4.71
C PHE A 24 -1.50 -9.85 4.15
N TYR A 25 -1.59 -9.11 3.05
CA TYR A 25 -0.41 -8.62 2.33
C TYR A 25 -0.22 -7.10 2.39
N ILE A 26 -1.26 -6.33 2.74
CA ILE A 26 -1.21 -4.86 2.65
C ILE A 26 -1.53 -4.22 4.00
N SER A 27 -2.66 -4.59 4.62
CA SER A 27 -3.13 -4.04 5.89
C SER A 27 -2.09 -4.02 7.01
N PRO A 28 -1.23 -5.05 7.20
CA PRO A 28 -0.19 -5.05 8.24
C PRO A 28 0.88 -3.97 8.05
N HIS A 29 0.98 -3.39 6.85
CA HIS A 29 1.98 -2.39 6.47
C HIS A 29 1.33 -1.07 6.03
N SER A 30 0.02 -0.93 6.19
CA SER A 30 -0.72 0.28 5.79
C SER A 30 -1.31 0.98 7.00
N ASN A 31 -1.43 2.30 6.88
CA ASN A 31 -2.00 3.11 7.96
C ASN A 31 -3.52 3.02 7.96
N ARG A 32 -4.14 3.30 9.11
CA ARG A 32 -5.59 3.21 9.32
C ARG A 32 -6.44 3.98 8.29
N VAL A 33 -5.93 5.10 7.77
CA VAL A 33 -6.64 5.91 6.75
C VAL A 33 -6.76 5.16 5.44
N GLU A 34 -5.74 4.38 5.06
CA GLU A 34 -5.74 3.58 3.84
C GLU A 34 -6.73 2.41 3.97
N ASP A 35 -6.71 1.72 5.11
CA ASP A 35 -7.67 0.64 5.42
C ASP A 35 -9.13 1.13 5.29
N ILE A 36 -9.43 2.28 5.89
CA ILE A 36 -10.77 2.89 5.83
C ILE A 36 -11.13 3.27 4.39
N SER A 37 -10.17 3.82 3.63
CA SER A 37 -10.39 4.23 2.25
C SER A 37 -10.64 3.03 1.32
N ALA A 38 -9.90 1.93 1.51
CA ALA A 38 -10.12 0.67 0.81
C ALA A 38 -11.51 0.08 1.14
N LEU A 39 -11.89 0.10 2.42
CA LEU A 39 -13.21 -0.35 2.86
C LEU A 39 -14.33 0.47 2.21
N VAL A 40 -14.24 1.81 2.25
CA VAL A 40 -15.23 2.71 1.63
C VAL A 40 -15.33 2.46 0.13
N THR A 41 -14.20 2.34 -0.57
CA THR A 41 -14.16 2.07 -2.01
C THR A 41 -14.85 0.73 -2.34
N SER A 42 -14.60 -0.32 -1.54
CA SER A 42 -15.25 -1.62 -1.70
C SER A 42 -16.77 -1.57 -1.46
N GLY A 43 -17.20 -0.75 -0.50
CA GLY A 43 -18.61 -0.47 -0.22
C GLY A 43 -19.30 0.21 -1.41
N ILE A 44 -18.68 1.24 -1.99
CA ILE A 44 -19.19 1.93 -3.19
C ILE A 44 -19.30 0.95 -4.36
N ALA A 45 -18.27 0.14 -4.61
CA ALA A 45 -18.30 -0.87 -5.67
C ALA A 45 -19.47 -1.87 -5.47
N THR A 46 -19.69 -2.30 -4.24
CA THR A 46 -20.80 -3.21 -3.88
C THR A 46 -22.16 -2.57 -4.13
N ILE A 47 -22.36 -1.31 -3.73
CA ILE A 47 -23.62 -0.58 -3.96
C ILE A 47 -23.87 -0.41 -5.46
N LEU A 48 -22.85 -0.04 -6.23
CA LEU A 48 -22.97 0.11 -7.69
C LEU A 48 -23.29 -1.23 -8.36
N PHE A 49 -22.63 -2.32 -7.95
CA PHE A 49 -22.90 -3.66 -8.46
C PHE A 49 -24.33 -4.12 -8.16
N LEU A 50 -24.79 -3.97 -6.92
CA LEU A 50 -26.16 -4.31 -6.54
C LEU A 50 -27.17 -3.47 -7.33
N SER A 51 -26.94 -2.16 -7.43
CA SER A 51 -27.78 -1.25 -8.22
C SER A 51 -27.92 -1.73 -9.68
N LEU A 52 -26.81 -2.15 -10.31
CA LEU A 52 -26.81 -2.68 -11.67
C LEU A 52 -27.74 -3.89 -11.86
N LEU A 53 -27.85 -4.76 -10.85
CA LEU A 53 -28.69 -5.97 -10.91
C LEU A 53 -30.19 -5.66 -10.87
N PHE A 54 -30.59 -4.60 -10.16
CA PHE A 54 -32.00 -4.25 -9.95
C PHE A 54 -32.58 -3.32 -11.02
N ILE A 55 -31.74 -2.68 -11.85
CA ILE A 55 -32.25 -1.76 -12.89
C ILE A 55 -33.05 -2.51 -13.97
N PRO A 56 -34.25 -2.01 -14.35
CA PRO A 56 -35.07 -2.62 -15.39
C PRO A 56 -34.40 -2.52 -16.77
N LYS A 57 -34.76 -3.43 -17.69
CA LYS A 57 -34.16 -3.48 -19.04
C LYS A 57 -34.46 -2.25 -19.90
N SER A 58 -35.52 -1.51 -19.60
CA SER A 58 -35.93 -0.29 -20.31
C SER A 58 -34.96 0.88 -20.10
N LEU A 59 -34.19 0.88 -19.01
CA LEU A 59 -33.27 1.97 -18.65
C LEU A 59 -31.83 1.63 -19.08
N THR A 60 -31.62 1.37 -20.38
CA THR A 60 -30.32 0.95 -20.92
C THR A 60 -29.22 1.99 -20.73
N LEU A 61 -29.54 3.28 -20.86
CA LEU A 61 -28.58 4.37 -20.66
C LEU A 61 -28.09 4.45 -19.20
N LEU A 62 -29.00 4.35 -18.23
CA LEU A 62 -28.65 4.33 -16.80
C LEU A 62 -27.80 3.11 -16.44
N LYS A 63 -28.12 1.93 -17.02
CA LYS A 63 -27.29 0.73 -16.86
C LYS A 63 -25.88 0.92 -17.40
N GLY A 64 -25.75 1.50 -18.59
CA GLY A 64 -24.46 1.81 -19.19
C GLY A 64 -23.63 2.71 -18.28
N LEU A 65 -24.25 3.79 -17.78
CA LEU A 65 -23.59 4.74 -16.88
C LEU A 65 -23.12 4.09 -15.57
N ILE A 66 -23.97 3.32 -14.91
CA ILE A 66 -23.59 2.62 -13.66
C ILE A 66 -22.52 1.55 -13.92
N LEU A 67 -22.59 0.84 -15.05
CA LEU A 67 -21.55 -0.12 -15.44
C LEU A 67 -20.21 0.58 -15.66
N THR A 68 -20.19 1.72 -16.33
CA THR A 68 -18.97 2.52 -16.53
C THR A 68 -18.39 3.00 -15.20
N PHE A 69 -19.22 3.52 -14.30
CA PHE A 69 -18.76 3.92 -12.97
C PHE A 69 -18.24 2.74 -12.15
N LEU A 70 -18.93 1.60 -12.17
CA LEU A 70 -18.47 0.39 -11.50
C LEU A 70 -17.11 -0.06 -12.04
N ALA A 71 -16.94 -0.09 -13.36
CA ALA A 71 -15.68 -0.45 -13.99
C ALA A 71 -14.54 0.52 -13.59
N ALA A 72 -14.82 1.83 -13.57
CA ALA A 72 -13.86 2.83 -13.14
C ALA A 72 -13.47 2.65 -11.65
N VAL A 73 -14.44 2.43 -10.76
CA VAL A 73 -14.19 2.20 -9.33
C VAL A 73 -13.40 0.91 -9.11
N ILE A 74 -13.71 -0.17 -9.82
CA ILE A 74 -12.94 -1.42 -9.73
C ILE A 74 -11.51 -1.19 -10.23
N LEU A 75 -11.33 -0.55 -11.38
CA LEU A 75 -10.00 -0.32 -11.96
C LEU A 75 -9.14 0.56 -11.06
N VAL A 76 -9.63 1.75 -10.71
CA VAL A 76 -8.92 2.69 -9.84
C VAL A 76 -8.69 2.07 -8.46
N GLY A 77 -9.74 1.46 -7.87
CA GLY A 77 -9.64 0.83 -6.57
C GLY A 77 -8.61 -0.31 -6.54
N SER A 78 -8.56 -1.15 -7.57
CA SER A 78 -7.60 -2.25 -7.64
C SER A 78 -6.17 -1.72 -7.79
N THR A 79 -5.96 -0.69 -8.61
CA THR A 79 -4.64 -0.09 -8.78
C THR A 79 -4.14 0.56 -7.49
N PHE A 80 -4.97 1.37 -6.82
CA PHE A 80 -4.55 2.12 -5.64
C PHE A 80 -4.49 1.30 -4.37
N TRP A 81 -5.37 0.30 -4.21
CA TRP A 81 -5.48 -0.45 -2.96
C TRP A 81 -4.88 -1.85 -3.01
N LEU A 82 -4.59 -2.40 -4.19
CA LEU A 82 -3.99 -3.75 -4.31
C LEU A 82 -2.61 -3.68 -4.96
N ILE A 83 -2.54 -3.14 -6.18
CA ILE A 83 -1.32 -3.23 -6.99
C ILE A 83 -0.22 -2.30 -6.43
N ARG A 84 -0.52 -1.01 -6.25
CA ARG A 84 0.47 -0.04 -5.82
C ARG A 84 1.02 -0.33 -4.42
N PRO A 85 0.21 -0.58 -3.37
CA PRO A 85 0.76 -0.85 -2.04
C PRO A 85 1.61 -2.11 -2.03
N TYR A 86 1.18 -3.16 -2.76
CA TYR A 86 1.98 -4.38 -2.91
C TYR A 86 3.34 -4.10 -3.56
N GLN A 87 3.38 -3.29 -4.63
CA GLN A 87 4.65 -2.91 -5.26
C GLN A 87 5.53 -2.10 -4.30
N LEU A 88 4.94 -1.17 -3.53
CA LEU A 88 5.68 -0.37 -2.57
C LEU A 88 6.34 -1.25 -1.49
N ILE A 89 5.56 -2.13 -0.88
CA ILE A 89 6.00 -2.97 0.24
C ILE A 89 7.02 -4.02 -0.22
N TYR A 90 6.78 -4.69 -1.35
CA TYR A 90 7.54 -5.87 -1.74
C TYR A 90 8.63 -5.62 -2.78
N ASN A 91 8.66 -4.46 -3.42
CA ASN A 91 9.73 -4.10 -4.36
C ASN A 91 10.45 -2.82 -3.92
N ASP A 92 9.72 -1.73 -3.75
CA ASP A 92 10.31 -0.39 -3.60
C ASP A 92 10.97 -0.18 -2.23
N VAL A 93 10.44 -0.78 -1.16
CA VAL A 93 11.03 -0.73 0.19
C VAL A 93 12.32 -1.57 0.25
N PRO A 94 12.33 -2.86 -0.15
CA PRO A 94 13.57 -3.65 -0.22
C PRO A 94 14.67 -2.99 -1.05
N GLU A 95 14.33 -2.43 -2.22
CA GLU A 95 15.31 -1.75 -3.08
C GLU A 95 15.93 -0.52 -2.41
N ARG A 96 15.18 0.19 -1.57
CA ARG A 96 15.69 1.32 -0.78
C ARG A 96 16.52 0.90 0.40
N ILE A 97 16.17 -0.23 1.02
CA ILE A 97 17.00 -0.84 2.07
C ILE A 97 18.35 -1.24 1.49
N GLU A 98 18.38 -1.87 0.32
CA GLU A 98 19.61 -2.25 -0.38
C GLU A 98 20.46 -1.01 -0.73
N PHE A 99 19.85 0.02 -1.30
CA PHE A 99 20.52 1.29 -1.58
C PHE A 99 21.12 1.95 -0.32
N LEU A 100 20.35 2.00 0.78
CA LEU A 100 20.84 2.56 2.04
C LEU A 100 21.97 1.70 2.63
N ASN A 101 21.87 0.38 2.52
CA ASN A 101 22.91 -0.52 2.98
C ASN A 101 24.23 -0.28 2.23
N GLU A 102 24.20 -0.18 0.90
CA GLU A 102 25.40 0.14 0.10
C GLU A 102 26.02 1.47 0.53
N HIS A 103 25.20 2.51 0.76
CA HIS A 103 25.68 3.81 1.23
C HIS A 103 26.36 3.73 2.60
N LEU A 104 25.78 2.97 3.55
CA LEU A 104 26.36 2.79 4.88
C LEU A 104 27.66 1.96 4.85
N GLU A 105 27.79 1.00 3.94
CA GLU A 105 29.05 0.26 3.71
C GLU A 105 30.18 1.18 3.25
N GLU A 106 29.86 2.19 2.44
CA GLU A 106 30.84 3.18 1.99
C GLU A 106 31.23 4.18 3.08
N GLU A 107 30.25 4.70 3.83
CA GLU A 107 30.47 5.73 4.87
C GLU A 107 31.03 5.17 6.18
N HIS A 108 30.66 3.93 6.55
CA HIS A 108 30.97 3.31 7.83
C HIS A 108 31.49 1.87 7.69
N PRO A 109 32.58 1.63 6.94
CA PRO A 109 33.02 0.29 6.55
C PRO A 109 33.42 -0.63 7.73
N GLU A 110 33.74 -0.06 8.89
CA GLU A 110 34.11 -0.79 10.11
C GLU A 110 32.93 -1.06 11.06
N ARG A 111 31.74 -0.54 10.79
CA ARG A 111 30.56 -0.70 11.65
C ARG A 111 29.61 -1.74 11.06
N SER A 112 28.80 -2.31 11.94
CA SER A 112 27.67 -3.17 11.58
C SER A 112 26.37 -2.47 11.97
N TRP A 113 25.31 -2.70 11.22
CA TRP A 113 24.00 -2.12 11.48
C TRP A 113 22.87 -3.07 11.09
N GLU A 114 21.69 -2.78 11.63
CA GLU A 114 20.41 -3.35 11.23
C GLU A 114 19.54 -2.24 10.64
N ILE A 115 18.88 -2.53 9.52
CA ILE A 115 17.95 -1.61 8.86
C ILE A 115 16.54 -2.19 8.99
N GLU A 116 15.65 -1.44 9.60
CA GLU A 116 14.23 -1.76 9.69
C GLU A 116 13.40 -0.67 8.98
N HIS A 117 12.28 -1.05 8.38
CA HIS A 117 11.31 -0.07 7.89
C HIS A 117 10.47 0.46 9.07
N SER A 118 10.27 1.78 9.15
CA SER A 118 9.47 2.36 10.23
C SER A 118 8.03 1.81 10.23
N SER A 119 7.57 1.38 11.40
CA SER A 119 6.18 0.94 11.61
C SER A 119 5.28 2.04 12.17
N ARG A 120 5.80 3.27 12.29
CA ARG A 120 5.04 4.40 12.85
C ARG A 120 4.06 4.94 11.81
N ASP A 121 2.79 5.08 12.20
CA ASP A 121 1.71 5.58 11.34
C ASP A 121 1.97 6.98 10.76
N GLU A 122 2.78 7.79 11.45
CA GLU A 122 3.10 9.17 11.06
C GLU A 122 4.29 9.25 10.10
N ASP A 123 5.11 8.19 10.03
CA ASP A 123 6.30 8.18 9.21
C ASP A 123 5.94 7.88 7.74
N PRO A 124 6.58 8.57 6.78
CA PRO A 124 6.49 8.19 5.38
C PRO A 124 6.95 6.74 5.14
N ILE A 125 6.34 6.04 4.17
CA ILE A 125 6.64 4.64 3.79
C ILE A 125 8.09 4.37 3.33
N PHE A 126 8.90 5.40 3.14
CA PHE A 126 10.32 5.24 2.77
C PHE A 126 11.25 5.69 3.89
N THR A 127 10.73 5.66 5.11
CA THR A 127 11.48 5.90 6.32
C THR A 127 12.12 4.60 6.80
N MET A 128 13.44 4.59 6.84
CA MET A 128 14.24 3.48 7.34
C MET A 128 14.86 3.86 8.68
N LEU A 129 14.86 2.93 9.62
CA LEU A 129 15.47 3.05 10.93
C LEU A 129 16.74 2.22 10.92
N VAL A 130 17.87 2.87 11.19
CA VAL A 130 19.18 2.23 11.23
C VAL A 130 19.63 2.17 12.69
N THR A 131 19.91 0.98 13.19
CA THR A 131 20.52 0.77 14.51
C THR A 131 21.94 0.24 14.30
N PHE A 132 22.94 0.97 14.78
CA PHE A 132 24.32 0.47 14.75
C PHE A 132 24.58 -0.47 15.94
N GLU A 133 25.29 -1.58 15.72
CA GLU A 133 25.52 -2.59 16.77
C GLU A 133 26.32 -2.05 17.98
N ASP A 134 27.16 -1.04 17.76
CA ASP A 134 27.94 -0.38 18.82
C ASP A 134 27.15 0.70 19.59
N GLU A 135 25.96 1.08 19.10
CA GLU A 135 25.04 2.02 19.73
C GLU A 135 23.59 1.49 19.76
N PRO A 136 23.32 0.34 20.41
CA PRO A 136 22.04 -0.36 20.30
C PRO A 136 20.84 0.40 20.89
N ASP A 137 21.09 1.36 21.78
CA ASP A 137 20.07 2.19 22.42
C ASP A 137 19.62 3.37 21.52
N TYR A 138 20.20 3.50 20.33
CA TYR A 138 19.95 4.62 19.43
C TYR A 138 19.56 4.15 18.04
N GLU A 139 18.64 4.87 17.44
CA GLU A 139 18.23 4.71 16.06
C GLU A 139 18.48 5.99 15.26
N TYR A 140 18.77 5.79 13.98
CA TYR A 140 19.00 6.85 13.00
C TYR A 140 17.95 6.71 11.91
N GLN A 141 17.10 7.72 11.78
CA GLN A 141 16.02 7.69 10.80
C GLN A 141 16.51 8.31 9.48
N TYR A 142 16.38 7.56 8.39
CA TYR A 142 16.72 7.95 7.03
C TYR A 142 15.47 7.98 6.17
N TYR A 143 15.26 9.05 5.42
CA TYR A 143 14.13 9.17 4.49
C TYR A 143 14.61 9.04 3.05
N ILE A 144 14.43 7.86 2.45
CA ILE A 144 14.96 7.54 1.12
C ILE A 144 13.90 7.84 0.06
N THR A 145 13.81 9.11 -0.31
CA THR A 145 12.94 9.56 -1.41
C THR A 145 13.44 9.05 -2.76
N ARG A 146 12.66 9.30 -3.80
CA ARG A 146 13.12 9.07 -5.18
C ARG A 146 14.34 9.93 -5.50
N ASP A 147 14.29 11.20 -5.12
CA ASP A 147 15.30 12.20 -5.44
C ASP A 147 16.64 11.85 -4.76
N VAL A 148 16.59 11.34 -3.52
CA VAL A 148 17.77 10.77 -2.83
C VAL A 148 18.35 9.58 -3.60
N LYS A 149 17.50 8.64 -4.03
CA LYS A 149 17.95 7.45 -4.78
C LYS A 149 18.51 7.79 -6.16
N GLU A 150 17.97 8.82 -6.83
CA GLU A 150 18.43 9.29 -8.13
C GLU A 150 19.67 10.22 -8.02
N GLY A 151 20.13 10.52 -6.79
CA GLY A 151 21.29 11.35 -6.51
C GLY A 151 21.04 12.85 -6.68
N GLU A 152 19.77 13.27 -6.71
CA GLU A 152 19.37 14.68 -6.75
C GLU A 152 19.45 15.32 -5.34
N GLU A 153 19.27 14.53 -4.29
CA GLU A 153 19.41 14.92 -2.89
C GLU A 153 20.43 14.01 -2.16
N PRO A 154 21.18 14.53 -1.17
CA PRO A 154 22.10 13.71 -0.39
C PRO A 154 21.34 12.74 0.52
N VAL A 155 21.98 11.59 0.81
CA VAL A 155 21.50 10.69 1.86
C VAL A 155 21.82 11.31 3.21
N GLU A 156 20.79 11.69 3.96
CA GLU A 156 20.94 12.31 5.27
C GLU A 156 20.09 11.60 6.33
N SER A 157 20.65 11.49 7.53
CA SER A 157 19.91 11.07 8.72
C SER A 157 19.24 12.27 9.38
N SER A 158 18.06 12.07 9.95
CA SER A 158 17.44 13.06 10.86
C SER A 158 18.21 13.25 12.18
N GLY A 159 19.24 12.44 12.41
CA GLY A 159 20.09 12.45 13.57
C GLY A 159 19.82 11.29 14.52
N ARG A 160 20.59 11.28 15.61
CA ARG A 160 20.53 10.27 16.67
C ARG A 160 19.26 10.45 17.49
N GLN A 161 18.43 9.42 17.56
CA GLN A 161 17.26 9.35 18.44
C GLN A 161 17.42 8.18 19.43
N GLU A 162 16.98 8.37 20.67
CA GLU A 162 16.95 7.29 21.66
C GLU A 162 15.78 6.36 21.31
N LYS A 163 16.03 5.04 21.33
CA LYS A 163 15.03 4.05 20.96
C LYS A 163 13.90 4.04 22.01
N GLU A 164 12.66 4.31 21.59
CA GLU A 164 11.47 4.32 22.47
C GLU A 164 11.02 2.92 22.91
#